data_AF-A0A920VM53-F1
#
_entry.id   AF-A0A920VM53-F1
#
_cell.length_a   1.000
_cell.length_b   1.000
_cell.length_c   1.000
_cell.angle_alpha   90.00
_cell.angle_beta   90.00
_cell.angle_gamma   90.00
#
_symmetry.space_group_name_H-M   'P 1'
#
loop_
_entity.id
_entity.type
_entity.pdbx_description
1 polymer ?
#
loop_
_entity_poly.entity_id
_entity_poly.type
_entity_poly.pdbx_seq_one_letter_code
_entity_poly.pdbx_strand_id
1 'polypeptide(L)'
;MERLGLGPGVCLERNPALVYGRMTGWGQDGPLAHAAGHDINYIALIGALHAIGKPTRVRYRHLTLGGDFGGGALYLAFGLMCALHEARISGQGQVVDVAMTDGAAHLMAMMYSLKEAVCGGSPWNQRA
;
A
#
# COMPACT_ATOMS: atom_id res chain seq x y z
N MET A 1 13.93 4.93 11.10
CA MET A 1 15.31 5.22 10.66
C MET A 1 15.90 6.46 11.34
N GLU A 2 15.04 7.38 11.76
CA GLU A 2 15.30 8.64 12.44
C GLU A 2 16.09 8.45 13.73
N ARG A 3 15.70 7.47 14.56
CA ARG A 3 16.45 7.11 15.79
C ARG A 3 17.89 6.65 15.53
N LEU A 4 18.20 6.18 14.32
CA LEU A 4 19.54 5.76 13.92
C LEU A 4 20.33 6.88 13.22
N GLY A 5 19.77 8.09 13.12
CA GLY A 5 20.39 9.20 12.39
C GLY A 5 20.36 9.03 10.85
N LEU A 6 19.56 8.10 10.34
CA LEU A 6 19.43 7.80 8.90
C LEU A 6 18.04 8.20 8.37
N GLY A 7 17.43 9.21 8.98
CA GLY A 7 16.15 9.76 8.54
C GLY A 7 16.28 10.53 7.21
N PRO A 8 15.17 10.72 6.49
CA PRO A 8 15.19 11.34 5.17
C PRO A 8 15.81 12.74 5.16
N GLY A 9 15.52 13.59 6.17
CA GLY A 9 16.12 14.93 6.26
C GLY A 9 17.64 14.90 6.30
N VAL A 10 18.23 14.09 7.19
CA VAL A 10 19.69 13.95 7.32
C VAL A 10 20.33 13.40 6.03
N CYS A 11 19.65 12.47 5.37
CA CYS A 11 20.15 11.87 4.14
C CYS A 11 20.07 12.84 2.95
N LEU A 12 19.00 13.62 2.84
CA LEU A 12 18.81 14.64 1.79
C LEU A 12 19.75 15.83 1.96
N GLU A 13 20.08 16.22 3.20
CA GLU A 13 21.12 17.23 3.45
C GLU A 13 22.49 16.81 2.92
N ARG A 14 22.80 15.51 3.00
CA ARG A 14 24.08 14.97 2.49
C ARG A 14 24.08 14.75 0.98
N ASN A 15 22.94 14.38 0.41
CA ASN A 15 22.76 14.19 -1.01
C ASN A 15 21.38 14.72 -1.43
N PRO A 16 21.31 15.99 -1.88
CA PRO A 16 20.04 16.60 -2.29
C PRO A 16 19.35 15.86 -3.44
N ALA A 17 20.09 15.13 -4.28
CA ALA A 17 19.54 14.33 -5.37
C ALA A 17 19.09 12.91 -4.94
N LEU A 18 19.17 12.58 -3.64
CA LEU A 18 18.81 11.27 -3.12
C LEU A 18 17.29 11.03 -3.19
N VAL A 19 16.89 9.94 -3.81
CA VAL A 19 15.54 9.41 -3.68
C VAL A 19 15.48 8.47 -2.47
N TYR A 20 14.61 8.78 -1.51
CA TYR A 20 14.49 8.04 -0.25
C TYR A 20 13.17 7.26 -0.21
N GLY A 21 13.23 5.93 -0.33
CA GLY A 21 12.06 5.07 -0.24
C GLY A 21 11.72 4.70 1.21
N ARG A 22 10.46 4.89 1.60
CA ARG A 22 9.88 4.41 2.86
C ARG A 22 8.78 3.41 2.52
N MET A 23 8.89 2.20 3.06
CA MET A 23 7.85 1.18 2.90
C MET A 23 7.35 0.75 4.26
N THR A 24 6.04 0.87 4.46
CA THR A 24 5.37 0.52 5.71
C THR A 24 4.10 -0.26 5.44
N GLY A 25 3.56 -0.86 6.50
CA GLY A 25 2.25 -1.49 6.46
C GLY A 25 1.12 -0.50 6.26
N TRP A 26 1.04 0.45 7.17
CA TRP A 26 -0.11 1.32 7.39
C TRP A 26 0.10 2.78 6.95
N GLY A 27 1.30 3.14 6.49
CA GLY A 27 1.73 4.53 6.27
C GLY A 27 2.54 5.09 7.45
N GLN A 28 3.10 6.29 7.28
CA GLN A 28 3.82 7.00 8.36
C GLN A 28 2.88 7.68 9.36
N ASP A 29 1.65 7.95 8.96
CA ASP A 29 0.68 8.73 9.72
C ASP A 29 -0.59 7.92 10.01
N GLY A 30 -1.36 8.39 11.00
CA GLY A 30 -2.63 7.78 11.37
C GLY A 30 -2.55 6.78 12.53
N PRO A 31 -3.70 6.26 12.97
CA PRO A 31 -3.82 5.53 14.23
C PRO A 31 -3.07 4.19 14.25
N LEU A 32 -2.78 3.62 13.07
CA LEU A 32 -2.08 2.34 12.94
C LEU A 32 -0.60 2.49 12.54
N ALA A 33 -0.08 3.69 12.31
CA ALA A 33 1.29 3.90 11.83
C ALA A 33 2.38 3.26 12.71
N HIS A 34 2.12 3.13 14.02
CA HIS A 34 3.04 2.49 14.97
C HIS A 34 2.63 1.05 15.36
N ALA A 35 1.54 0.52 14.80
CA ALA A 35 1.07 -0.82 15.07
C ALA A 35 1.87 -1.85 14.25
N ALA A 36 2.25 -2.96 14.89
CA ALA A 36 2.84 -4.08 14.18
C ALA A 36 1.80 -4.73 13.25
N GLY A 37 2.20 -5.05 12.02
CA GLY A 37 1.37 -5.73 11.04
C GLY A 37 2.20 -6.62 10.13
N HIS A 38 1.56 -7.64 9.59
CA HIS A 38 2.06 -8.44 8.47
C HIS A 38 1.05 -8.40 7.34
N ASP A 39 1.46 -8.83 6.15
CA ASP A 39 0.64 -8.92 4.93
C ASP A 39 -0.83 -9.28 5.18
N ILE A 40 -1.08 -10.33 5.96
CA ILE A 40 -2.43 -10.82 6.29
C ILE A 40 -3.30 -9.75 6.98
N ASN A 41 -2.72 -8.88 7.79
CA ASN A 41 -3.42 -7.78 8.45
C ASN A 41 -3.83 -6.70 7.46
N TYR A 42 -2.94 -6.35 6.52
CA TYR A 42 -3.19 -5.31 5.51
C TYR A 42 -4.30 -5.73 4.55
N ILE A 43 -4.20 -6.95 4.00
CA ILE A 43 -5.19 -7.51 3.06
C ILE A 43 -6.53 -7.82 3.74
N ALA A 44 -6.53 -8.08 5.06
CA ALA A 44 -7.76 -8.29 5.81
C ALA A 44 -8.54 -6.98 5.95
N LEU A 45 -7.85 -5.88 6.28
CA LEU A 45 -8.48 -4.57 6.46
C LEU A 45 -9.12 -4.08 5.16
N ILE A 46 -8.43 -4.27 4.02
CA ILE A 46 -8.91 -3.84 2.71
C ILE A 46 -9.89 -4.83 2.06
N GLY A 47 -10.31 -5.89 2.76
CA GLY A 47 -11.32 -6.86 2.33
C GLY A 47 -10.91 -7.85 1.24
N ALA A 48 -9.65 -7.82 0.78
CA ALA A 48 -9.10 -8.83 -0.13
C ALA A 48 -9.11 -10.23 0.48
N LEU A 49 -8.84 -10.34 1.79
CA LEU A 49 -8.89 -11.64 2.47
C LEU A 49 -10.31 -12.24 2.45
N HIS A 50 -11.34 -11.40 2.55
CA HIS A 50 -12.74 -11.84 2.45
C HIS A 50 -13.10 -12.30 1.02
N ALA A 51 -12.52 -11.66 0.01
CA ALA A 51 -12.73 -12.04 -1.39
C ALA A 51 -12.05 -13.36 -1.78
N ILE A 52 -10.99 -13.76 -1.05
CA ILE A 52 -10.19 -14.95 -1.35
C ILE A 52 -10.57 -16.10 -0.41
N GLY A 53 -11.43 -17.00 -0.88
CA GLY A 53 -11.73 -18.24 -0.16
C GLY A 53 -13.05 -18.89 -0.58
N LYS A 54 -13.26 -20.15 -0.17
CA LYS A 54 -14.58 -20.79 -0.21
C LYS A 54 -15.26 -20.62 1.15
N PRO A 55 -16.59 -20.37 1.21
CA PRO A 55 -17.31 -20.09 2.46
C PRO A 55 -17.10 -21.13 3.58
N THR A 56 -16.77 -22.37 3.21
CA THR A 56 -16.64 -23.51 4.13
C THR A 56 -15.20 -23.90 4.47
N ARG A 57 -14.17 -23.21 3.96
CA ARG A 57 -12.75 -23.48 4.31
C ARG A 57 -12.12 -22.30 5.05
N VAL A 58 -11.92 -22.51 6.35
CA VAL A 58 -11.37 -21.53 7.32
C VAL A 58 -9.87 -21.22 7.09
N ARG A 59 -9.15 -21.99 6.28
CA ARG A 59 -7.69 -21.85 6.13
C ARG A 59 -7.26 -21.77 4.68
N TYR A 60 -7.40 -20.60 4.07
CA TYR A 60 -6.59 -20.27 2.90
C TYR A 60 -5.28 -19.68 3.39
N ARG A 61 -4.16 -20.33 3.07
CA ARG A 61 -2.83 -19.74 3.23
C ARG A 61 -2.69 -18.70 2.14
N HIS A 62 -2.95 -17.44 2.49
CA HIS A 62 -2.70 -16.32 1.59
C HIS A 62 -1.20 -16.28 1.29
N LEU A 63 -0.86 -16.29 0.01
CA LEU A 63 0.50 -16.00 -0.44
C LEU A 63 0.65 -14.49 -0.38
N THR A 64 1.75 -14.01 0.20
CA THR A 64 2.13 -12.59 0.37
C THR A 64 2.20 -11.76 -0.93
N LEU A 65 1.77 -12.35 -2.05
CA LEU A 65 1.74 -11.80 -3.39
C LEU A 65 0.85 -10.56 -3.50
N GLY A 66 -0.25 -10.52 -2.73
CA GLY A 66 -1.25 -9.45 -2.82
C GLY A 66 -0.81 -8.16 -2.13
N GLY A 67 -0.53 -8.22 -0.83
CA GLY A 67 -0.14 -7.05 -0.04
C GLY A 67 1.33 -6.69 -0.21
N ASP A 68 2.24 -7.55 0.26
CA ASP A 68 3.67 -7.20 0.32
C ASP A 68 4.30 -7.02 -1.07
N PHE A 69 4.01 -7.90 -2.04
CA PHE A 69 4.58 -7.78 -3.40
C PHE A 69 3.78 -6.82 -4.28
N GLY A 70 2.48 -7.08 -4.45
CA GLY A 70 1.60 -6.31 -5.32
C GLY A 70 1.35 -4.90 -4.82
N GLY A 71 0.88 -4.77 -3.57
CA GLY A 71 0.52 -3.49 -2.95
C GLY A 71 1.72 -2.71 -2.40
N GLY A 72 2.81 -3.37 -2.03
CA GLY A 72 4.00 -2.73 -1.45
C GLY A 72 5.14 -2.58 -2.45
N ALA A 73 5.85 -3.69 -2.71
CA ALA A 73 7.13 -3.68 -3.40
C ALA A 73 7.06 -3.09 -4.82
N LEU A 74 6.03 -3.43 -5.60
CA LEU A 74 5.86 -2.90 -6.96
C LEU A 74 5.55 -1.39 -6.97
N TYR A 75 4.69 -0.92 -6.06
CA TYR A 75 4.40 0.52 -5.93
C TYR A 75 5.64 1.30 -5.49
N LEU A 76 6.41 0.76 -4.54
CA LEU A 76 7.67 1.38 -4.14
C LEU A 76 8.68 1.42 -5.29
N ALA A 77 8.87 0.30 -6.00
CA ALA A 77 9.77 0.26 -7.15
C ALA A 77 9.37 1.27 -8.23
N PHE A 78 8.08 1.34 -8.56
CA PHE A 78 7.56 2.30 -9.53
C PHE A 78 7.76 3.75 -9.06
N GLY A 79 7.39 4.06 -7.81
CA GLY A 79 7.57 5.40 -7.23
C GLY A 79 9.04 5.82 -7.19
N LEU A 80 9.95 4.92 -6.83
CA LEU A 80 11.40 5.16 -6.87
C LEU A 80 11.87 5.44 -8.30
N MET A 81 11.40 4.70 -9.31
CA MET A 81 11.76 4.94 -10.70
C MET A 81 11.27 6.31 -11.19
N CYS A 82 10.04 6.71 -10.86
CA CYS A 82 9.52 8.03 -11.16
C CYS A 82 10.33 9.13 -10.49
N ALA A 83 10.65 8.97 -9.21
CA ALA A 83 11.43 9.94 -8.46
C ALA A 83 12.87 10.03 -8.95
N LEU A 84 13.50 8.92 -9.35
CA LEU A 84 14.83 8.92 -9.95
C LEU A 84 14.83 9.59 -11.32
N HIS A 85 13.74 9.43 -12.09
CA HIS A 85 13.59 10.11 -13.37
C HIS A 85 13.46 11.62 -13.18
N GLU A 86 12.65 12.07 -12.22
CA GLU A 86 12.49 13.49 -11.91
C GLU A 86 13.79 14.10 -11.36
N ALA A 87 14.47 13.41 -10.42
CA ALA A 87 15.72 13.87 -9.85
C ALA A 87 16.85 14.02 -10.89
N ARG A 88 16.82 13.25 -11.98
CA ARG A 88 17.77 13.43 -13.10
C ARG A 88 17.56 14.74 -13.86
N ILE A 89 16.34 15.27 -13.86
CA ILE A 89 15.98 16.49 -14.58
C ILE A 89 16.12 17.71 -13.66
N SER A 90 15.62 17.62 -12.43
CA SER A 90 15.60 18.74 -11.48
C SER A 90 16.87 18.85 -10.62
N GLY A 91 17.63 17.75 -10.49
CA GLY A 91 18.74 17.64 -9.54
C GLY A 91 18.29 17.52 -8.08
N GLN A 92 16.99 17.42 -7.81
CA GLN A 92 16.41 17.30 -6.47
C GLN A 92 15.76 15.93 -6.30
N GLY A 93 16.11 15.25 -5.22
CA GLY A 93 15.49 14.01 -4.80
C GLY A 93 14.23 14.26 -3.99
N GLN A 94 13.53 13.18 -3.67
CA GLN A 94 12.28 13.22 -2.91
C GLN A 94 12.09 11.95 -2.08
N VAL A 95 11.21 12.04 -1.08
CA VAL A 95 10.83 10.91 -0.25
C VAL A 95 9.61 10.23 -0.87
N VAL A 96 9.73 8.94 -1.17
CA VAL A 96 8.64 8.11 -1.67
C VAL A 96 8.13 7.27 -0.51
N ASP A 97 6.95 7.59 0.02
CA ASP A 97 6.30 6.81 1.08
C ASP A 97 5.21 5.91 0.49
N VAL A 98 5.30 4.62 0.79
CA VAL A 98 4.36 3.59 0.32
C VAL A 98 3.84 2.81 1.50
N ALA A 99 2.52 2.86 1.67
CA ALA A 99 1.78 1.99 2.58
C ALA A 99 1.26 0.76 1.80
N MET A 100 1.52 -0.44 2.32
CA MET A 100 1.03 -1.68 1.73
C MET A 100 -0.51 -1.72 1.71
N THR A 101 -1.18 -1.13 2.69
CA THR A 101 -2.64 -0.98 2.67
C THR A 101 -3.15 -0.17 1.48
N ASP A 102 -2.47 0.92 1.12
CA ASP A 102 -2.94 1.82 0.07
C ASP A 102 -2.80 1.17 -1.30
N GLY A 103 -1.66 0.53 -1.56
CA GLY A 103 -1.46 -0.23 -2.80
C GLY A 103 -2.39 -1.43 -2.90
N ALA A 104 -2.63 -2.15 -1.80
CA ALA A 104 -3.59 -3.26 -1.78
C ALA A 104 -5.03 -2.78 -2.02
N ALA A 105 -5.43 -1.66 -1.42
CA ALA A 105 -6.74 -1.05 -1.66
C ALA A 105 -6.90 -0.63 -3.13
N HIS A 106 -5.86 -0.04 -3.73
CA HIS A 106 -5.88 0.32 -5.15
C HIS A 106 -6.05 -0.92 -6.04
N LEU A 107 -5.33 -2.02 -5.78
CA LEU A 107 -5.49 -3.27 -6.53
C LEU A 107 -6.91 -3.84 -6.43
N MET A 108 -7.58 -3.65 -5.28
CA MET A 108 -8.96 -4.10 -5.07
C MET A 108 -10.03 -3.15 -5.62
N ALA A 109 -9.67 -1.92 -6.04
CA ALA A 109 -10.64 -0.93 -6.48
C ALA A 109 -11.52 -1.43 -7.64
N MET A 110 -10.93 -2.09 -8.65
CA MET A 110 -11.69 -2.67 -9.76
C MET A 110 -12.67 -3.76 -9.29
N MET A 111 -12.27 -4.59 -8.32
CA MET A 111 -13.13 -5.66 -7.78
C MET A 111 -14.32 -5.07 -7.02
N TYR A 112 -14.11 -3.99 -6.27
CA TYR A 112 -15.19 -3.28 -5.58
C TYR A 112 -16.15 -2.63 -6.57
N SER A 113 -15.65 -1.94 -7.60
CA SER A 113 -16.49 -1.36 -8.64
C SER A 113 -17.30 -2.42 -9.39
N LEU A 114 -16.72 -3.60 -9.66
CA LEU A 114 -17.44 -4.71 -10.30
C LEU A 114 -18.54 -5.27 -9.38
N LYS A 115 -18.25 -5.43 -8.08
CA LYS A 115 -19.24 -5.88 -7.10
C LYS A 115 -20.41 -4.91 -7.02
N GLU A 116 -20.15 -3.60 -6.99
CA GLU A 116 -21.20 -2.59 -7.02
C GLU A 116 -21.98 -2.62 -8.33
N ALA A 117 -21.33 -2.75 -9.49
CA ALA A 117 -22.03 -2.82 -10.77
C ALA A 117 -22.91 -4.07 -10.91
N VAL A 118 -22.45 -5.22 -10.41
CA VAL A 118 -23.16 -6.51 -10.53
C VAL A 118 -24.24 -6.69 -9.46
N CYS A 119 -24.01 -6.20 -8.23
CA CYS A 119 -24.95 -6.35 -7.12
C CYS A 119 -25.81 -5.09 -6.87
N GLY A 120 -25.41 -3.92 -7.39
CA GLY A 120 -26.07 -2.63 -7.21
C GLY A 120 -27.36 -2.45 -8.04
N GLY A 121 -27.75 -3.46 -8.83
CA GLY A 121 -29.07 -3.52 -9.47
C GLY A 121 -30.20 -4.00 -8.55
N SER A 122 -29.94 -4.31 -7.28
CA SER A 122 -30.97 -4.79 -6.35
C SER A 122 -31.78 -3.62 -5.77
N PRO A 123 -33.12 -3.55 -5.99
CA PRO A 123 -33.99 -2.51 -5.44
C PRO A 123 -34.09 -2.50 -3.91
N TRP A 124 -33.48 -3.47 -3.23
CA TRP A 124 -33.61 -3.69 -1.79
C TRP A 124 -32.74 -2.78 -0.92
N ASN A 125 -31.85 -1.97 -1.50
CA ASN A 125 -30.97 -1.06 -0.75
C ASN A 125 -31.53 0.38 -0.59
N GLN A 126 -32.80 0.62 -0.95
CA GLN A 126 -33.45 1.94 -0.91
C GLN A 126 -34.56 2.12 0.14
N ARG A 127 -34.67 1.25 1.16
CA ARG A 127 -35.60 1.47 2.28
C ARG A 127 -34.88 1.41 3.62
N ALA A 128 -34.36 2.56 4.04
CA ALA A 128 -34.35 2.96 5.44
C ALA A 128 -35.73 3.52 5.81
#